data_AF-A0A7J3BQG9-F1
#
_entry.id   AF-A0A7J3BQG9-F1
#
_cell.length_a   1.000
_cell.length_b   1.000
_cell.length_c   1.000
_cell.angle_alpha   90.00
_cell.angle_beta   90.00
_cell.angle_gamma   90.00
#
_symmetry.space_group_name_H-M   'P 1'
#
loop_
_entity.id
_entity.type
_entity.pdbx_description
1 polymer ?
#
loop_
_entity_poly.entity_id
_entity_poly.type
_entity_poly.pdbx_seq_one_letter_code
_entity_poly.pdbx_strand_id
1 'polypeptide(L)'
;MKVEIKVPFEEQPADRIELFIRLVYTVIVMIVASILGMLTMYIAYPLQFLYVLIFGKRLEILSKIGSVYATYITSWLPYILGLTDEKADLIPKF
;
A
#
# COMPACT_ATOMS: atom_id res chain seq x y z
N MET A 1 -28.34 6.43 21.89
CA MET A 1 -28.64 5.42 20.86
C MET A 1 -27.35 4.68 20.55
N LYS A 2 -27.28 3.38 20.87
CA LYS A 2 -26.09 2.54 20.61
C LYS A 2 -26.37 1.81 19.31
N VAL A 3 -25.63 2.12 18.25
CA VAL A 3 -25.73 1.38 16.99
C VAL A 3 -24.73 0.23 17.07
N GLU A 4 -25.22 -0.98 17.28
CA GLU A 4 -24.40 -2.20 17.21
C GLU A 4 -24.28 -2.63 15.75
N ILE A 5 -23.12 -2.36 15.15
CA ILE A 5 -22.79 -2.86 13.81
C ILE A 5 -22.32 -4.30 13.97
N LYS A 6 -23.21 -5.26 13.73
CA LYS A 6 -22.85 -6.68 13.59
C LYS A 6 -22.23 -6.87 12.21
N VAL A 7 -20.90 -6.79 12.15
CA VAL A 7 -20.16 -7.23 10.97
C VAL A 7 -20.17 -8.76 11.00
N PRO A 8 -20.73 -9.45 9.99
CA PRO A 8 -20.63 -10.90 9.93
C PRO A 8 -19.14 -11.26 9.78
N PHE A 9 -18.56 -11.81 10.83
CA PHE A 9 -17.23 -12.40 10.82
C PHE A 9 -17.41 -13.91 10.77
N GLU A 10 -17.00 -14.52 9.67
CA GLU A 10 -16.94 -15.97 9.53
C GLU A 10 -15.50 -16.40 9.77
N GLU A 11 -15.27 -17.31 10.72
CA GLU A 11 -13.95 -17.86 10.98
C GLU A 11 -13.45 -18.61 9.74
N GLN A 12 -12.41 -18.08 9.11
CA GLN A 12 -11.75 -18.71 7.99
C GLN A 12 -10.65 -19.65 8.51
N PRO A 13 -10.47 -20.85 7.91
CA PRO A 13 -9.35 -21.72 8.26
C PRO A 13 -8.02 -21.00 7.96
N ALA A 14 -7.10 -20.99 8.92
CA ALA A 14 -5.79 -20.36 8.77
C ALA A 14 -4.68 -21.41 8.86
N ASP A 15 -3.82 -21.46 7.84
CA ASP A 15 -2.66 -22.35 7.81
C ASP A 15 -1.44 -21.71 8.49
N ARG A 16 -0.77 -22.48 9.35
CA ARG A 16 0.47 -22.07 10.04
C ARG A 16 1.62 -21.87 9.05
N ILE A 17 1.65 -22.65 7.97
CA ILE A 17 2.67 -22.50 6.93
C ILE A 17 2.46 -21.17 6.18
N GLU A 18 1.22 -20.82 5.87
CA GLU A 18 0.90 -19.54 5.22
C GLU A 18 1.30 -18.34 6.11
N LEU A 19 1.16 -18.44 7.42
CA LEU A 19 1.66 -17.41 8.35
C LEU A 19 3.17 -17.19 8.22
N PHE A 20 3.96 -18.27 8.07
CA PHE A 20 5.40 -18.18 7.86
C PHE A 20 5.74 -17.56 6.49
N ILE A 21 5.02 -17.96 5.43
CA ILE A 21 5.17 -17.38 4.10
C ILE A 21 4.86 -15.88 4.14
N ARG A 22 3.78 -15.49 4.82
CA ARG A 22 3.39 -14.09 5.00
C ARG A 22 4.46 -13.26 5.68
N LEU A 23 5.18 -13.81 6.66
CA LEU A 23 6.31 -13.13 7.28
C LEU A 23 7.41 -12.81 6.26
N VAL A 24 7.78 -13.78 5.41
CA VAL A 24 8.80 -13.59 4.36
C VAL A 24 8.37 -12.53 3.35
N TYR A 25 7.14 -12.62 2.85
CA TYR A 25 6.59 -11.62 1.92
C TYR A 25 6.50 -10.24 2.54
N THR A 26 6.12 -10.13 3.82
CA THR A 26 6.06 -8.84 4.52
C THR A 26 7.41 -8.15 4.51
N VAL A 27 8.51 -8.86 4.75
CA VAL A 27 9.87 -8.29 4.70
C VAL A 27 10.19 -7.76 3.29
N ILE A 28 9.91 -8.55 2.25
CA ILE A 28 10.17 -8.16 0.85
C ILE A 28 9.33 -6.93 0.49
N VAL A 29 8.03 -6.95 0.81
CA VAL A 29 7.10 -5.86 0.51
C VAL A 29 7.52 -4.58 1.22
N MET A 30 7.93 -4.67 2.49
CA MET A 30 8.41 -3.53 3.27
C MET A 30 9.65 -2.88 2.65
N ILE A 31 10.57 -3.65 2.08
CA ILE A 31 11.74 -3.10 1.37
C ILE A 31 11.28 -2.29 0.14
N VAL A 32 10.45 -2.88 -0.72
CA VAL A 32 9.95 -2.21 -1.93
C VAL A 32 9.12 -0.97 -1.58
N ALA A 33 8.22 -1.10 -0.61
CA ALA A 33 7.38 -0.02 -0.11
C ALA A 33 8.22 1.12 0.50
N SER A 34 9.32 0.81 1.18
CA SER A 34 10.23 1.83 1.73
C SER A 34 10.89 2.64 0.63
N ILE A 35 11.35 1.99 -0.45
CA ILE A 35 11.98 2.69 -1.59
C ILE A 35 10.96 3.60 -2.28
N LEU A 36 9.78 3.07 -2.63
CA LEU A 36 8.70 3.85 -3.25
C LEU A 36 8.20 4.97 -2.32
N GLY A 37 8.13 4.70 -1.02
CA GLY A 37 7.72 5.65 0.02
C GLY A 37 8.72 6.79 0.14
N MET A 38 10.03 6.50 0.12
CA MET A 38 11.06 7.53 0.10
C MET A 38 10.94 8.44 -1.13
N LEU A 39 10.79 7.86 -2.32
CA LEU A 39 10.58 8.63 -3.56
C LEU A 39 9.31 9.49 -3.47
N THR A 40 8.23 8.94 -2.94
CA THR A 40 6.95 9.66 -2.84
C THR A 40 7.01 10.79 -1.82
N MET A 41 7.50 10.51 -0.61
CA MET A 41 7.42 11.42 0.53
C MET A 41 8.49 12.52 0.51
N TYR A 42 9.70 12.20 0.05
CA TYR A 42 10.82 13.15 0.05
C TYR A 42 11.04 13.85 -1.29
N ILE A 43 10.51 13.32 -2.40
CA ILE A 43 10.70 13.90 -3.73
C ILE A 43 9.37 14.33 -4.34
N ALA A 44 8.47 13.39 -4.61
CA ALA A 44 7.27 13.68 -5.38
C ALA A 44 6.32 14.65 -4.66
N TYR A 45 6.06 14.42 -3.37
CA TYR A 45 5.13 15.24 -2.60
C TYR A 45 5.63 16.69 -2.41
N PRO A 46 6.87 16.96 -1.93
CA PRO A 46 7.35 18.33 -1.77
C PRO A 46 7.42 19.09 -3.11
N LEU A 47 7.89 18.45 -4.18
CA LEU A 47 7.94 19.06 -5.49
C LEU A 47 6.55 19.36 -6.04
N GLN A 48 5.60 18.43 -5.89
CA GLN A 48 4.22 18.62 -6.34
C GLN A 48 3.54 19.74 -5.56
N PHE A 49 3.78 19.81 -4.24
CA PHE A 49 3.28 20.88 -3.38
C PHE A 49 3.75 22.26 -3.87
N LEU A 50 5.06 22.44 -4.06
CA LEU A 50 5.61 23.69 -4.58
C LEU A 50 5.11 24.01 -5.99
N TYR A 51 5.03 23.00 -6.87
CA TYR A 51 4.54 23.17 -8.22
C TYR A 51 3.07 23.63 -8.25
N VAL A 52 2.22 23.07 -7.40
CA VAL A 52 0.82 23.50 -7.26
C VAL A 52 0.74 24.93 -6.72
N LEU A 53 1.56 25.30 -5.74
CA LEU A 53 1.58 26.67 -5.21
C LEU A 53 1.94 27.72 -6.27
N ILE A 54 2.92 27.40 -7.13
CA ILE A 54 3.43 28.35 -8.15
C ILE A 54 2.55 28.37 -9.39
N PHE A 55 2.13 27.20 -9.88
CA PHE A 55 1.49 27.05 -11.19
C PHE A 55 -0.01 26.74 -11.12
N GLY A 56 -0.57 26.47 -9.94
CA GLY A 56 -1.99 26.15 -9.76
C GLY A 56 -2.45 24.85 -10.42
N LYS A 57 -1.53 23.97 -10.81
CA LYS A 57 -1.83 22.70 -11.48
C LYS A 57 -0.90 21.58 -11.01
N ARG A 58 -1.20 20.33 -11.37
CA ARG A 58 -0.45 19.14 -10.95
C ARG A 58 0.48 18.66 -12.06
N LEU A 59 1.69 18.22 -11.71
CA LEU A 59 2.53 17.45 -12.63
C LEU A 59 2.07 15.99 -12.64
N GLU A 60 1.90 15.45 -13.85
CA GLU A 60 1.49 14.06 -14.07
C GLU A 60 2.53 13.09 -13.50
N ILE A 61 3.82 13.31 -13.79
CA ILE A 61 4.90 12.42 -13.34
C ILE A 61 4.97 12.30 -11.81
N LEU A 62 4.78 13.40 -11.08
CA LEU A 62 4.81 13.39 -9.61
C LEU A 62 3.56 12.72 -9.03
N SER A 63 2.42 12.91 -9.68
CA SER A 63 1.18 12.21 -9.33
C SER A 63 1.29 10.70 -9.58
N LYS A 64 1.97 10.33 -10.67
CA LYS A 64 2.20 8.94 -11.05
C LYS A 64 3.08 8.21 -10.02
N ILE A 65 4.16 8.83 -9.55
CA ILE A 65 5.00 8.27 -8.47
C ILE A 65 4.16 7.98 -7.22
N GLY A 66 3.35 8.94 -6.78
CA GLY A 66 2.47 8.76 -5.62
C GLY A 66 1.41 7.68 -5.84
N SER A 67 0.86 7.57 -7.06
CA SER A 67 -0.10 6.53 -7.42
C SER A 67 0.52 5.13 -7.35
N VAL A 68 1.73 4.95 -7.90
CA VAL A 68 2.43 3.65 -7.86
C VAL A 68 2.65 3.20 -6.42
N TYR A 69 3.12 4.10 -5.55
CA TYR A 69 3.29 3.81 -4.13
C TYR A 69 1.97 3.44 -3.44
N ALA A 70 0.93 4.25 -3.64
CA ALA A 70 -0.37 4.03 -3.02
C ALA A 70 -0.97 2.68 -3.45
N THR A 71 -0.97 2.39 -4.75
CA THR A 71 -1.47 1.11 -5.29
C THR A 71 -0.68 -0.07 -4.77
N TYR A 72 0.66 0.02 -4.71
CA TYR A 72 1.50 -1.06 -4.20
C TYR A 72 1.22 -1.39 -2.74
N ILE A 73 1.11 -0.37 -1.87
CA ILE A 73 0.78 -0.62 -0.45
C ILE A 73 -0.63 -1.16 -0.31
N THR A 74 -1.63 -0.57 -0.97
CA THR A 74 -3.03 -1.00 -0.78
C THR A 74 -3.30 -2.38 -1.36
N SER A 75 -2.54 -2.83 -2.37
CA SER A 75 -2.65 -4.21 -2.88
C SER A 75 -2.08 -5.24 -1.91
N TRP A 76 -1.02 -4.90 -1.16
CA TRP A 76 -0.35 -5.84 -0.25
C TRP A 76 -0.88 -5.78 1.19
N LEU A 77 -1.48 -4.66 1.59
CA LEU A 77 -1.95 -4.45 2.96
C LEU A 77 -2.95 -5.52 3.44
N PRO A 78 -3.95 -5.96 2.63
CA PRO A 78 -4.86 -7.03 3.04
C PRO A 78 -4.14 -8.34 3.35
N TYR A 79 -3.16 -8.70 2.52
CA TYR A 79 -2.36 -9.91 2.74
C TYR A 79 -1.54 -9.81 4.03
N ILE A 80 -0.81 -8.70 4.22
CA ILE A 80 0.04 -8.50 5.40
C ILE A 80 -0.78 -8.50 6.70
N LEU A 81 -1.96 -7.88 6.68
CA LEU A 81 -2.87 -7.82 7.82
C LEU A 81 -3.66 -9.12 8.05
N GLY A 82 -3.49 -10.12 7.19
CA GLY A 82 -4.20 -11.40 7.29
C GLY A 82 -5.69 -11.33 7.01
N LEU A 83 -6.09 -10.40 6.14
CA LEU A 83 -7.46 -10.26 5.65
C LEU A 83 -7.71 -11.15 4.41
N THR A 84 -6.65 -11.63 3.76
CA THR A 84 -6.69 -12.54 2.61
C THR A 84 -5.40 -13.34 2.48
N ASP A 85 -5.48 -14.51 1.85
CA ASP A 85 -4.31 -15.30 1.44
C ASP A 85 -3.90 -15.02 -0.02
N GLU A 86 -4.65 -14.17 -0.72
CA GLU A 86 -4.31 -13.68 -2.06
C GLU A 86 -3.09 -12.74 -2.00
N LYS A 87 -2.09 -13.05 -2.82
CA LYS A 87 -0.84 -12.29 -2.94
C LYS A 87 -0.95 -11.32 -4.12
N ALA A 88 -0.50 -10.09 -3.92
CA ALA A 88 -0.36 -9.13 -5.02
C ALA A 88 0.95 -9.35 -5.80
N ASP A 89 1.15 -8.59 -6.87
CA ASP A 89 2.40 -8.62 -7.62
C ASP A 89 3.53 -7.98 -6.78
N LEU A 90 4.68 -8.68 -6.68
CA LEU A 90 5.87 -8.17 -5.99
C LEU A 90 6.50 -6.97 -6.69
N ILE A 91 6.34 -6.89 -8.02
CA ILE A 91 6.89 -5.80 -8.83
C ILE A 91 5.80 -4.74 -8.99
N PRO A 92 6.04 -3.48 -8.57
CA PRO A 92 5.10 -2.39 -8.77
C PRO A 92 4.80 -2.17 -10.25
N LYS A 93 3.54 -1.89 -10.58
CA LYS A 93 3.13 -1.52 -11.95
C LYS A 93 3.33 -0.02 -12.13
N PHE A 94 4.22 0.35 -13.05
CA PHE A 94 4.54 1.73 -13.43
C PHE A 94 3.78 2.18 -14.67
#